data_AF-A0A2M7FBT1-F1
#
_entry.id   AF-A0A2M7FBT1-F1
#
_cell.length_a   1.000
_cell.length_b   1.000
_cell.length_c   1.000
_cell.angle_alpha   90.00
_cell.angle_beta   90.00
_cell.angle_gamma   90.00
#
_symmetry.space_group_name_H-M   'P 1'
#
loop_
_entity.id
_entity.type
_entity.pdbx_description
1 polymer ?
#
loop_
_entity_poly.entity_id
_entity_poly.type
_entity_poly.pdbx_seq_one_letter_code
_entity_poly.pdbx_strand_id
1 'polypeptide(L)'
;MNIEKLYKLTNKKNATKNNTLWGENITHGTDAKEHYLCSPTVIHAYRDINLAVLLNPIHAKIERKEIKIWEAIGIVVVEDWGKVGCSVLSTIREIEWPIWIKKEKDVQILFAALCAETVLHFYEKKYPEDCRPRKAIDAAKKYLEKKTQAAAYAADAAAYASAQAAQ
;
A
#
# COMPACT_ATOMS: atom_id res chain seq x y z
N MET A 1 -20.02 18.67 -0.72
CA MET A 1 -19.15 17.47 -0.68
C MET A 1 -18.40 17.44 -2.00
N ASN A 2 -17.08 17.31 -1.97
CA ASN A 2 -16.27 17.26 -3.19
C ASN A 2 -16.22 15.84 -3.73
N ILE A 3 -16.36 15.71 -5.05
CA ILE A 3 -16.15 14.47 -5.78
C ILE A 3 -14.68 14.42 -6.17
N GLU A 4 -14.02 13.32 -5.84
CA GLU A 4 -12.59 13.13 -6.05
C GLU A 4 -12.31 11.93 -6.95
N LYS A 5 -11.26 12.02 -7.76
CA LYS A 5 -10.75 10.88 -8.55
C LYS A 5 -9.99 9.92 -7.64
N LEU A 6 -10.31 8.64 -7.75
CA LEU A 6 -9.84 7.56 -6.88
C LEU A 6 -9.59 6.28 -7.71
N TYR A 7 -9.07 5.26 -7.05
CA TYR A 7 -8.82 3.95 -7.63
C TYR A 7 -9.38 2.83 -6.78
N LYS A 8 -9.95 1.81 -7.42
CA LYS A 8 -10.53 0.63 -6.77
C LYS A 8 -9.90 -0.64 -7.32
N LEU A 9 -9.55 -1.56 -6.42
CA LEU A 9 -9.12 -2.90 -6.79
C LEU A 9 -10.28 -3.89 -6.62
N THR A 10 -10.40 -4.79 -7.59
CA THR A 10 -11.38 -5.89 -7.57
C THR A 10 -10.72 -7.17 -8.06
N ASN A 11 -11.30 -8.32 -7.77
CA ASN A 11 -10.84 -9.58 -8.35
C ASN A 11 -11.29 -9.73 -9.82
N LYS A 12 -10.87 -10.81 -10.49
CA LYS A 12 -11.18 -11.06 -11.91
C LYS A 12 -12.67 -11.17 -12.23
N LYS A 13 -13.51 -11.41 -11.21
CA LYS A 13 -14.98 -11.45 -11.31
C LYS A 13 -15.62 -10.08 -10.99
N ASN A 14 -14.82 -9.02 -10.97
CA ASN A 14 -15.18 -7.68 -10.55
C ASN A 14 -15.76 -7.59 -9.12
N ALA A 15 -15.38 -8.50 -8.22
CA ALA A 15 -15.94 -8.54 -6.86
C ALA A 15 -14.94 -8.08 -5.79
N THR A 16 -15.48 -7.52 -4.70
CA THR A 16 -14.77 -7.28 -3.44
C THR A 16 -15.37 -8.08 -2.29
N LYS A 17 -14.99 -7.79 -1.05
CA LYS A 17 -15.53 -8.41 0.18
C LYS A 17 -17.07 -8.47 0.12
N ASN A 18 -17.64 -9.54 0.67
CA ASN A 18 -19.09 -9.82 0.66
C ASN A 18 -19.72 -9.95 -0.73
N ASN A 19 -18.93 -10.29 -1.75
CA ASN A 19 -19.38 -10.40 -3.15
C ASN A 19 -19.97 -9.11 -3.74
N THR A 20 -19.61 -7.93 -3.20
CA THR A 20 -19.99 -6.66 -3.83
C THR A 20 -19.41 -6.60 -5.23
N LEU A 21 -20.29 -6.54 -6.23
CA LEU A 21 -19.94 -6.50 -7.64
C LEU A 21 -19.68 -5.07 -8.10
N TRP A 22 -18.67 -4.93 -8.94
CA TRP A 22 -18.23 -3.70 -9.58
C TRP A 22 -18.24 -3.87 -11.09
N GLY A 23 -18.11 -2.77 -11.80
CA GLY A 23 -18.17 -2.75 -13.26
C GLY A 23 -18.03 -1.32 -13.76
N GLU A 24 -18.08 -1.16 -15.07
CA GLU A 24 -18.13 0.16 -15.69
C GLU A 24 -19.41 0.88 -15.23
N ASN A 25 -19.27 2.11 -14.75
CA ASN A 25 -20.36 2.97 -14.26
C ASN A 25 -21.20 2.36 -13.10
N ILE A 26 -20.60 1.53 -12.25
CA ILE A 26 -21.27 1.00 -11.05
C ILE A 26 -21.02 1.89 -9.84
N THR A 27 -22.09 2.27 -9.15
CA THR A 27 -22.07 3.11 -7.95
C THR A 27 -22.52 2.34 -6.73
N HIS A 28 -21.79 2.51 -5.63
CA HIS A 28 -22.19 2.06 -4.29
C HIS A 28 -22.16 3.25 -3.33
N GLY A 29 -23.03 3.21 -2.31
CA GLY A 29 -23.10 4.23 -1.28
C GLY A 29 -23.41 3.67 0.10
N THR A 30 -23.21 4.49 1.12
CA THR A 30 -23.54 4.19 2.52
C THR A 30 -24.02 5.47 3.21
N ASP A 31 -25.12 5.34 3.96
CA ASP A 31 -25.74 6.43 4.73
C ASP A 31 -25.28 6.43 6.20
N ALA A 32 -24.19 5.72 6.51
CA ALA A 32 -23.65 5.67 7.85
C ALA A 32 -23.20 7.06 8.32
N LYS A 33 -23.45 7.39 9.59
CA LYS A 33 -23.07 8.69 10.18
C LYS A 33 -21.65 8.73 10.71
N GLU A 34 -21.10 7.57 11.05
CA GLU A 34 -19.74 7.42 11.57
C GLU A 34 -18.83 6.80 10.52
N HIS A 35 -17.67 7.42 10.34
CA HIS A 35 -16.72 7.04 9.30
C HIS A 35 -15.36 6.73 9.91
N TYR A 36 -14.94 5.47 9.78
CA TYR A 36 -13.60 5.02 10.13
C TYR A 36 -13.14 3.98 9.11
N LEU A 37 -11.84 3.90 8.86
CA LEU A 37 -11.31 2.95 7.89
C LEU A 37 -11.46 1.51 8.38
N CYS A 38 -11.44 0.59 7.42
CA CYS A 38 -11.63 -0.85 7.62
C CYS A 38 -12.99 -1.25 8.23
N SER A 39 -13.96 -0.33 8.28
CA SER A 39 -15.34 -0.57 8.72
C SER A 39 -16.27 -0.98 7.56
N PRO A 40 -17.48 -1.49 7.85
CA PRO A 40 -18.55 -1.62 6.87
C PRO A 40 -19.27 -0.29 6.56
N THR A 41 -18.93 0.80 7.26
CA THR A 41 -19.58 2.12 7.15
C THR A 41 -18.97 3.03 6.09
N VAL A 42 -17.96 2.54 5.37
CA VAL A 42 -17.30 3.25 4.26
C VAL A 42 -16.91 2.28 3.16
N ILE A 43 -16.80 2.79 1.94
CA ILE A 43 -16.32 2.05 0.79
C ILE A 43 -14.84 2.37 0.58
N HIS A 44 -13.96 1.37 0.73
CA HIS A 44 -12.52 1.61 0.57
C HIS A 44 -12.11 1.84 -0.88
N ALA A 45 -11.28 2.85 -1.10
CA ALA A 45 -10.58 3.16 -2.35
C ALA A 45 -9.19 3.75 -2.05
N TYR A 46 -8.49 4.18 -3.09
CA TYR A 46 -7.14 4.74 -2.98
C TYR A 46 -6.99 6.03 -3.78
N ARG A 47 -6.20 6.98 -3.27
CA ARG A 47 -5.85 8.22 -3.98
C ARG A 47 -4.93 7.98 -5.17
N ASP A 48 -4.08 6.97 -5.07
CA ASP A 48 -3.03 6.69 -6.04
C ASP A 48 -3.05 5.21 -6.43
N ILE A 49 -2.93 4.96 -7.73
CA ILE A 49 -2.91 3.61 -8.29
C ILE A 49 -1.69 2.80 -7.82
N ASN A 50 -0.55 3.46 -7.66
CA ASN A 50 0.68 2.79 -7.26
C ASN A 50 0.56 2.33 -5.80
N LEU A 51 0.03 3.20 -4.95
CA LEU A 51 -0.30 2.88 -3.56
C LEU A 51 -1.32 1.73 -3.48
N ALA A 52 -2.38 1.77 -4.28
CA ALA A 52 -3.41 0.72 -4.31
C ALA A 52 -2.78 -0.66 -4.55
N VAL A 53 -1.95 -0.75 -5.59
CA VAL A 53 -1.27 -2.00 -5.98
C VAL A 53 -0.25 -2.42 -4.93
N LEU A 54 0.57 -1.49 -4.45
CA LEU A 54 1.61 -1.75 -3.45
C LEU A 54 1.02 -2.30 -2.14
N LEU A 55 -0.11 -1.76 -1.69
CA LEU A 55 -0.75 -2.15 -0.43
C LEU A 55 -1.74 -3.32 -0.57
N ASN A 56 -1.98 -3.83 -1.78
CA ASN A 56 -2.90 -4.96 -2.00
C ASN A 56 -2.64 -6.14 -1.04
N PRO A 57 -1.40 -6.62 -0.80
CA PRO A 57 -1.17 -7.81 0.03
C PRO A 57 -1.70 -7.70 1.47
N ILE A 58 -1.71 -6.49 2.03
CA ILE A 58 -2.16 -6.24 3.41
C ILE A 58 -3.58 -5.66 3.49
N HIS A 59 -4.14 -5.21 2.37
CA HIS A 59 -5.49 -4.64 2.31
C HIS A 59 -6.49 -5.56 1.62
N ALA A 60 -6.45 -5.63 0.29
CA ALA A 60 -7.46 -6.34 -0.50
C ALA A 60 -7.18 -7.85 -0.55
N LYS A 61 -5.90 -8.23 -0.42
CA LYS A 61 -5.40 -9.61 -0.45
C LYS A 61 -5.90 -10.39 -1.68
N ILE A 62 -5.91 -9.74 -2.83
CA ILE A 62 -6.31 -10.35 -4.10
C ILE A 62 -5.05 -10.93 -4.76
N GLU A 63 -5.15 -12.13 -5.33
CA GLU A 63 -4.06 -12.71 -6.12
C GLU A 63 -3.71 -11.78 -7.28
N ARG A 64 -2.41 -11.49 -7.45
CA ARG A 64 -1.94 -10.49 -8.41
C ARG A 64 -2.47 -10.67 -9.84
N LYS A 65 -2.44 -11.90 -10.35
CA LYS A 65 -2.93 -12.24 -11.70
C LYS A 65 -4.44 -12.04 -11.87
N GLU A 66 -5.16 -11.84 -10.77
CA GLU A 66 -6.61 -11.69 -10.74
C GLU A 66 -7.04 -10.25 -10.41
N ILE A 67 -6.10 -9.32 -10.19
CA ILE A 67 -6.45 -7.94 -9.87
C ILE A 67 -6.90 -7.23 -11.14
N LYS A 68 -8.06 -6.59 -11.04
CA LYS A 68 -8.54 -5.55 -11.93
C LYS A 68 -8.49 -4.21 -11.22
N ILE A 69 -8.08 -3.18 -11.95
CA ILE A 69 -7.95 -1.81 -11.44
C ILE A 69 -9.01 -0.95 -12.11
N TRP A 70 -9.75 -0.19 -11.31
CA TRP A 70 -10.75 0.74 -11.79
C TRP A 70 -10.35 2.17 -11.48
N GLU A 71 -10.43 3.05 -12.48
CA GLU A 71 -10.58 4.48 -12.25
C GLU A 71 -11.97 4.72 -11.66
N ALA A 72 -12.06 5.49 -10.59
CA ALA A 72 -13.28 5.74 -9.86
C ALA A 72 -13.41 7.21 -9.49
N ILE A 73 -14.62 7.63 -9.16
CA ILE A 73 -14.90 8.91 -8.49
C ILE A 73 -15.68 8.65 -7.22
N GLY A 74 -15.42 9.42 -6.16
CA GLY A 74 -16.12 9.23 -4.90
C GLY A 74 -16.11 10.43 -4.00
N ILE A 75 -16.94 10.38 -2.96
CA ILE A 75 -16.96 11.36 -1.87
C ILE A 75 -16.18 10.75 -0.71
N VAL A 76 -14.98 11.28 -0.45
CA VAL A 76 -14.12 10.84 0.66
C VAL A 76 -14.65 11.42 1.97
N VAL A 77 -14.78 10.56 2.98
CA VAL A 77 -15.24 10.94 4.33
C VAL A 77 -14.24 10.59 5.43
N VAL A 78 -13.27 9.73 5.14
CA VAL A 78 -12.16 9.41 6.03
C VAL A 78 -10.95 8.96 5.22
N GLU A 79 -9.74 9.24 5.71
CA GLU A 79 -8.50 8.91 5.02
C GLU A 79 -7.38 8.56 6.02
N ASP A 80 -6.50 7.67 5.59
CA ASP A 80 -5.22 7.37 6.23
C ASP A 80 -4.19 7.04 5.15
N TRP A 81 -3.16 7.89 5.04
CA TRP A 81 -2.04 7.75 4.11
C TRP A 81 -2.44 7.37 2.67
N GLY A 82 -3.47 8.01 2.11
CA GLY A 82 -3.93 7.78 0.75
C GLY A 82 -4.85 6.58 0.54
N LYS A 83 -5.08 5.74 1.56
CA LYS A 83 -6.25 4.85 1.62
C LYS A 83 -7.43 5.67 2.11
N VAL A 84 -8.53 5.61 1.37
CA VAL A 84 -9.72 6.41 1.67
C VAL A 84 -10.92 5.52 1.96
N GLY A 85 -11.83 6.03 2.79
CA GLY A 85 -13.18 5.53 2.97
C GLY A 85 -14.15 6.53 2.36
N CYS A 86 -14.99 6.06 1.44
CA CYS A 86 -15.96 6.88 0.73
C CYS A 86 -17.38 6.61 1.22
N SER A 87 -18.21 7.65 1.33
CA SER A 87 -19.65 7.49 1.52
C SER A 87 -20.35 7.10 0.22
N VAL A 88 -19.83 7.53 -0.93
CA VAL A 88 -20.27 7.12 -2.27
C VAL A 88 -19.03 6.90 -3.14
N LEU A 89 -19.02 5.81 -3.92
CA LEU A 89 -17.98 5.52 -4.89
C LEU A 89 -18.58 4.95 -6.17
N SER A 90 -18.17 5.51 -7.31
CA SER A 90 -18.55 5.03 -8.65
C SER A 90 -17.31 4.60 -9.41
N THR A 91 -17.24 3.34 -9.86
CA THR A 91 -16.21 2.90 -10.80
C THR A 91 -16.57 3.36 -12.20
N ILE A 92 -15.64 4.02 -12.89
CA ILE A 92 -15.87 4.62 -14.20
C ILE A 92 -15.44 3.66 -15.30
N ARG A 93 -14.19 3.17 -15.26
CA ARG A 93 -13.64 2.26 -16.27
C ARG A 93 -12.49 1.43 -15.71
N GLU A 94 -12.28 0.26 -16.29
CA GLU A 94 -11.08 -0.55 -16.03
C GLU A 94 -9.86 0.14 -16.67
N ILE A 95 -8.73 0.11 -15.96
CA ILE A 95 -7.48 0.71 -16.41
C ILE A 95 -6.32 -0.27 -16.31
N GLU A 96 -5.28 -0.02 -17.10
CA GLU A 96 -4.09 -0.83 -17.14
C GLU A 96 -3.21 -0.69 -15.89
N TRP A 97 -2.34 -1.68 -15.70
CA TRP A 97 -1.40 -1.71 -14.60
C TRP A 97 -0.33 -0.61 -14.70
N PRO A 98 0.14 -0.06 -13.55
CA PRO A 98 1.29 0.83 -13.55
C PRO A 98 2.54 0.19 -14.13
N ILE A 99 3.32 0.95 -14.91
CA ILE A 99 4.51 0.44 -15.63
C ILE A 99 5.59 -0.10 -14.66
N TRP A 100 5.75 0.50 -13.48
CA TRP A 100 6.77 0.13 -12.50
C TRP A 100 6.59 -1.29 -11.94
N ILE A 101 5.43 -1.92 -12.15
CA ILE A 101 5.13 -3.28 -11.66
C ILE A 101 6.16 -4.32 -12.13
N LYS A 102 6.90 -4.03 -13.21
CA LYS A 102 8.05 -4.83 -13.69
C LYS A 102 9.25 -4.84 -12.73
N LYS A 103 9.33 -3.86 -11.82
CA LYS A 103 10.36 -3.70 -10.77
C LYS A 103 9.74 -3.74 -9.37
N GLU A 104 8.63 -4.46 -9.19
CA GLU A 104 7.89 -4.48 -7.93
C GLU A 104 8.76 -4.78 -6.70
N LYS A 105 9.65 -5.77 -6.78
CA LYS A 105 10.57 -6.10 -5.67
C LYS A 105 11.42 -4.90 -5.27
N ASP A 106 11.90 -4.11 -6.23
CA ASP A 106 12.70 -2.92 -5.96
C ASP A 106 11.85 -1.86 -5.24
N VAL A 107 10.61 -1.67 -5.70
CA VAL A 107 9.66 -0.72 -5.09
C VAL A 107 9.31 -1.15 -3.67
N GLN A 108 9.10 -2.44 -3.41
CA GLN A 108 8.82 -2.96 -2.08
C GLN A 108 10.00 -2.74 -1.13
N ILE A 109 11.23 -3.03 -1.56
CA ILE A 109 12.44 -2.80 -0.76
C ILE A 109 12.60 -1.31 -0.45
N LEU A 110 12.43 -0.45 -1.46
CA LEU A 110 12.54 1.00 -1.29
C LEU A 110 11.46 1.53 -0.34
N PHE A 111 10.22 1.10 -0.52
CA PHE A 111 9.10 1.49 0.34
C PHE A 111 9.36 1.09 1.80
N ALA A 112 9.77 -0.15 2.05
CA ALA A 112 10.11 -0.61 3.39
C ALA A 112 11.27 0.19 4.02
N ALA A 113 12.32 0.46 3.24
CA ALA A 113 13.46 1.27 3.70
C ALA A 113 13.04 2.70 4.06
N LEU A 114 12.20 3.34 3.24
CA LEU A 114 11.68 4.69 3.50
C LEU A 114 10.76 4.72 4.72
N CYS A 115 9.86 3.75 4.87
CA CYS A 115 9.01 3.63 6.06
C CYS A 115 9.82 3.44 7.35
N ALA A 116 10.89 2.65 7.31
CA ALA A 116 11.76 2.47 8.47
C ALA A 116 12.57 3.75 8.77
N GLU A 117 13.02 4.45 7.73
CA GLU A 117 13.78 5.70 7.87
C GLU A 117 12.95 6.83 8.48
N THR A 118 11.66 6.95 8.16
CA THR A 118 10.80 8.03 8.70
C THR A 118 10.67 7.98 10.22
N VAL A 119 10.74 6.80 10.82
CA VAL A 119 10.60 6.60 12.27
C VAL A 119 11.94 6.37 12.98
N LEU A 120 13.04 6.26 12.24
CA LEU A 120 14.35 5.87 12.76
C LEU A 120 14.86 6.80 13.87
N HIS A 121 14.60 8.10 13.77
CA HIS A 121 15.01 9.08 14.77
C HIS A 121 14.43 8.82 16.17
N PHE A 122 13.23 8.25 16.27
CA PHE A 122 12.67 7.84 17.58
C PHE A 122 13.47 6.70 18.20
N TYR A 123 13.88 5.73 17.36
CA TYR A 123 14.68 4.60 17.80
C TYR A 123 16.08 5.04 18.23
N GLU A 124 16.77 5.84 17.42
CA GLU A 124 18.11 6.34 17.73
C GLU A 124 18.12 7.23 18.97
N LYS A 125 17.04 8.00 19.22
CA LYS A 125 16.90 8.75 20.48
C LYS A 125 16.81 7.84 21.70
N LYS A 126 16.11 6.69 21.57
CA LYS A 126 15.92 5.74 22.66
C LYS A 126 17.13 4.81 22.86
N TYR A 127 17.83 4.49 21.78
CA TYR A 127 18.98 3.58 21.72
C TYR A 127 20.13 4.21 20.92
N PRO A 128 20.81 5.23 21.46
CA PRO A 128 21.80 6.02 20.71
C PRO A 128 23.00 5.21 20.22
N GLU A 129 23.37 4.15 20.93
CA GLU A 129 24.50 3.28 20.57
C GLU A 129 24.12 2.15 19.60
N ASP A 130 22.82 1.94 19.34
CA ASP A 130 22.34 0.88 18.46
C ASP A 130 22.10 1.36 17.03
N CYS A 131 23.12 1.20 16.19
CA CYS A 131 23.07 1.56 14.78
C CYS A 131 22.51 0.46 13.86
N ARG A 132 22.00 -0.67 14.39
CA ARG A 132 21.54 -1.80 13.56
C ARG A 132 20.40 -1.43 12.61
N PRO A 133 19.34 -0.70 13.02
CA PRO A 133 18.28 -0.31 12.09
C PRO A 133 18.76 0.62 10.97
N ARG A 134 19.64 1.59 11.31
CA ARG A 134 20.29 2.47 10.33
C ARG A 134 21.07 1.66 9.29
N LYS A 135 21.91 0.72 9.73
CA LYS A 135 22.69 -0.17 8.85
C LYS A 135 21.79 -1.03 7.96
N ALA A 136 20.67 -1.53 8.48
CA ALA A 136 19.71 -2.31 7.70
C ALA A 136 19.09 -1.48 6.56
N ILE A 137 18.68 -0.23 6.85
CA ILE A 137 18.15 0.71 5.85
C ILE A 137 19.21 1.02 4.78
N ASP A 138 20.44 1.33 5.19
CA ASP A 138 21.53 1.64 4.26
C ASP A 138 21.87 0.44 3.37
N ALA A 139 21.88 -0.77 3.92
CA ALA A 139 22.14 -1.98 3.17
C ALA A 139 21.02 -2.27 2.14
N ALA A 140 19.76 -2.04 2.51
CA ALA A 140 18.62 -2.16 1.58
C ALA A 140 18.74 -1.15 0.42
N LYS A 141 19.10 0.11 0.70
CA LYS A 141 19.33 1.14 -0.33
C LYS A 141 20.50 0.78 -1.25
N LYS A 142 21.63 0.34 -0.69
CA LYS A 142 22.81 -0.11 -1.48
C LYS A 142 22.51 -1.32 -2.36
N TYR A 143 21.68 -2.26 -1.88
CA TYR A 143 21.24 -3.39 -2.70
C TYR A 143 20.50 -2.92 -3.96
N LEU A 144 19.69 -1.87 -3.86
CA LEU A 144 18.97 -1.29 -5.01
C LEU A 144 19.91 -0.60 -6.01
N GLU A 145 21.00 0.00 -5.54
CA GLU A 145 22.04 0.60 -6.40
C GLU A 145 22.81 -0.48 -7.17
N LYS A 146 23.21 -1.55 -6.47
CA LYS A 146 24.04 -2.63 -7.05
C LYS A 146 23.60 -3.99 -6.52
N LYS A 147 22.68 -4.63 -7.27
CA LYS A 147 22.03 -5.93 -6.96
C LYS A 147 22.97 -7.14 -7.07
N THR A 148 24.08 -7.10 -6.35
CA THR A 148 25.03 -8.22 -6.25
C THR A 148 24.60 -9.18 -5.15
N GLN A 149 25.05 -10.43 -5.26
CA GLN A 149 24.84 -11.43 -4.21
C GLN A 149 25.43 -10.97 -2.85
N ALA A 150 26.60 -10.33 -2.88
CA ALA A 150 27.23 -9.77 -1.69
C ALA A 150 26.37 -8.68 -1.03
N ALA A 151 25.79 -7.77 -1.82
CA ALA A 151 24.87 -6.75 -1.30
C ALA A 151 23.59 -7.36 -0.72
N ALA A 152 23.07 -8.43 -1.33
CA ALA A 152 21.91 -9.16 -0.82
C ALA A 152 22.22 -9.79 0.56
N TYR A 153 23.35 -10.49 0.69
CA TYR A 153 23.76 -11.07 1.97
C TYR A 153 24.00 -10.01 3.05
N ALA A 154 24.61 -8.87 2.70
CA ALA A 154 24.82 -7.78 3.63
C ALA A 154 23.49 -7.18 4.13
N ALA A 155 22.50 -7.02 3.23
CA ALA A 155 21.16 -6.55 3.59
C ALA A 155 20.42 -7.53 4.49
N ASP A 156 20.48 -8.83 4.17
CA ASP A 156 19.85 -9.89 4.96
C ASP A 156 20.45 -9.97 6.38
N ALA A 157 21.78 -9.98 6.48
CA ALA A 157 22.46 -9.99 7.78
C ALA A 157 22.14 -8.75 8.64
N ALA A 158 22.08 -7.57 8.03
CA ALA A 158 21.73 -6.34 8.73
C ALA A 158 20.25 -6.36 9.21
N ALA A 159 19.34 -6.86 8.37
CA ALA A 159 17.94 -7.03 8.74
C ALA A 159 17.76 -8.02 9.90
N TYR A 160 18.44 -9.17 9.85
CA TYR A 160 18.40 -10.17 10.91
C TYR A 160 18.92 -9.62 12.25
N ALA A 161 20.07 -8.94 12.21
CA ALA A 161 20.66 -8.33 13.40
C ALA A 161 19.73 -7.25 14.01
N SER A 162 19.06 -6.47 13.18
CA SER A 162 18.08 -5.48 13.61
C SER A 162 16.80 -6.12 14.17
N ALA A 163 16.35 -7.25 13.64
CA ALA A 163 15.14 -7.93 14.11
C ALA A 163 15.34 -8.55 15.51
N GLN A 164 16.51 -9.12 15.79
CA GLN A 164 16.82 -9.61 17.14
C GLN A 164 16.96 -8.52 18.20
N ALA A 165 17.22 -7.27 17.78
CA ALA A 165 17.28 -6.11 18.68
C ALA A 165 15.92 -5.72 19.26
N ALA A 166 14.84 -6.07 18.56
CA ALA A 166 13.50 -5.59 18.82
C ALA A 166 12.67 -6.53 19.73
N GLN A 167 13.28 -7.63 20.21
CA GLN A 167 12.72 -8.55 21.19
C GLN A 167 13.14 -8.16 22.60
#